data_AF-A0A9Q9MHG7-F1
#
_entry.id   AF-A0A9Q9MHG7-F1
#
_cell.length_a   1.000
_cell.length_b   1.000
_cell.length_c   1.000
_cell.angle_alpha   90.00
_cell.angle_beta   90.00
_cell.angle_gamma   90.00
#
_symmetry.space_group_name_H-M   'P 1'
#
loop_
_entity.id
_entity.type
_entity.pdbx_description
1 polymer ?
#
loop_
_entity_poly.entity_id
_entity_poly.type
_entity_poly.pdbx_seq_one_letter_code
_entity_poly.pdbx_strand_id
1 'polypeptide(L)'
;MSAYMRDQFEFLGLPSPLRRRLARPFLTAPADPLRVALECWARPEREFQYFACDLLARHAKTLTPDALPTLRTLITTRPWWDTVDALAANVVGPVVRADRTPMDAWVADEDLWVVRTAILHQLRYRAATDPQRLFAYCTRWRHEQDFFIRKAIGWALREYAKTDPAAVRRYVADHPDLSGLSRREALKNIGGDPAPAPA
;
A
#
# COMPACT_ATOMS: atom_id res chain seq x y z
N MET A 1 -20.65 -6.80 4.81
CA MET A 1 -19.47 -6.44 3.99
C MET A 1 -19.59 -5.01 3.47
N SER A 2 -20.73 -4.65 2.86
CA SER A 2 -21.05 -3.27 2.42
C SER A 2 -20.89 -2.20 3.52
N ALA A 3 -21.56 -2.35 4.67
CA ALA A 3 -21.49 -1.37 5.78
C ALA A 3 -20.06 -1.12 6.31
N TYR A 4 -19.18 -2.13 6.27
CA TYR A 4 -17.77 -1.97 6.66
C TYR A 4 -16.98 -1.10 5.66
N MET A 5 -17.39 -1.12 4.38
CA MET A 5 -16.88 -0.23 3.33
C MET A 5 -17.74 1.03 3.15
N ARG A 6 -18.52 1.41 4.18
CA ARG A 6 -19.40 2.59 4.16
C ARG A 6 -20.38 2.62 2.98
N ASP A 7 -20.84 1.44 2.58
CA ASP A 7 -21.83 1.25 1.52
C ASP A 7 -21.45 1.86 0.17
N GLN A 8 -20.13 1.93 -0.11
CA GLN A 8 -19.58 2.44 -1.36
C GLN A 8 -19.56 1.43 -2.51
N PHE A 9 -19.73 0.14 -2.21
CA PHE A 9 -19.56 -0.95 -3.19
C PHE A 9 -20.63 -2.03 -3.02
N GLU A 10 -21.02 -2.61 -4.14
CA GLU A 10 -21.81 -3.83 -4.18
C GLU A 10 -20.95 -5.04 -3.81
N PHE A 11 -21.59 -6.07 -3.26
CA PHE A 11 -20.90 -7.31 -2.85
C PHE A 11 -21.75 -8.53 -3.23
N LEU A 12 -21.09 -9.58 -3.71
CA LEU A 12 -21.70 -10.91 -3.88
C LEU A 12 -21.97 -11.58 -2.53
N GLY A 13 -21.34 -11.11 -1.45
CA GLY A 13 -21.45 -11.68 -0.11
C GLY A 13 -20.51 -12.86 0.12
N LEU A 14 -19.40 -12.94 -0.63
CA LEU A 14 -18.44 -14.04 -0.51
C LEU A 14 -17.32 -13.66 0.49
N PRO A 15 -17.28 -14.30 1.68
CA PRO A 15 -16.21 -14.03 2.63
C PRO A 15 -14.84 -14.48 2.09
N SER A 16 -13.77 -13.82 2.53
CA SER A 16 -12.42 -13.99 2.00
C SER A 16 -11.94 -15.45 1.88
N PRO A 17 -12.16 -16.35 2.87
CA PRO A 17 -11.75 -17.76 2.73
C PRO A 17 -12.44 -18.47 1.57
N LEU A 18 -13.75 -18.25 1.40
CA LEU A 18 -14.53 -18.84 0.31
C LEU A 18 -14.11 -18.26 -1.04
N ARG A 19 -14.01 -16.93 -1.15
CA ARG A 19 -13.57 -16.24 -2.37
C ARG A 19 -12.21 -16.77 -2.85
N ARG A 20 -11.21 -16.85 -1.96
CA ARG A 20 -9.86 -17.33 -2.31
C ARG A 20 -9.88 -18.79 -2.74
N ARG A 21 -10.69 -19.64 -2.09
CA ARG A 21 -10.85 -21.04 -2.49
C ARG A 21 -11.42 -21.17 -3.90
N LEU A 22 -12.45 -20.39 -4.23
CA LEU A 22 -13.09 -20.38 -5.55
C LEU A 22 -12.20 -19.76 -6.63
N ALA A 23 -11.42 -18.73 -6.29
CA ALA A 23 -10.53 -18.04 -7.22
C ALA A 23 -9.31 -18.88 -7.63
N ARG A 24 -8.80 -19.73 -6.73
CA ARG A 24 -7.52 -20.43 -6.88
C ARG A 24 -7.29 -21.10 -8.24
N PRO A 25 -8.26 -21.83 -8.84
CA PRO A 25 -8.08 -22.45 -10.16
C PRO A 25 -7.88 -21.45 -11.30
N PHE A 26 -8.40 -20.23 -11.17
CA PHE A 26 -8.38 -19.20 -12.22
C PHE A 26 -7.16 -18.27 -12.14
N LEU A 27 -6.30 -18.45 -11.14
CA LEU A 27 -5.14 -17.58 -10.93
C LEU A 27 -3.90 -18.00 -11.75
N THR A 28 -3.87 -19.18 -12.37
CA THR A 28 -2.62 -19.80 -12.85
C THR A 28 -2.10 -19.39 -14.23
N ALA A 29 -2.88 -18.78 -15.14
CA ALA A 29 -2.39 -18.59 -16.52
C ALA A 29 -3.18 -17.58 -17.37
N PRO A 30 -3.38 -16.31 -16.95
CA PRO A 30 -3.85 -15.32 -17.92
C PRO A 30 -2.74 -15.04 -18.95
N ALA A 31 -3.07 -15.03 -20.23
CA ALA A 31 -2.15 -14.53 -21.27
C ALA A 31 -1.80 -13.05 -21.03
N ASP A 32 -2.74 -12.29 -20.48
CA ASP A 32 -2.57 -10.90 -20.07
C ASP A 32 -3.28 -10.66 -18.73
N PRO A 33 -2.55 -10.69 -17.59
CA PRO A 33 -3.15 -10.44 -16.28
C PRO A 33 -3.67 -9.01 -16.10
N LEU A 34 -3.13 -8.02 -16.82
CA LEU A 34 -3.56 -6.63 -16.72
C LEU A 34 -4.91 -6.42 -17.40
N ARG A 35 -5.12 -7.01 -18.59
CA ARG A 35 -6.42 -6.98 -19.27
C ARG A 35 -7.51 -7.64 -18.43
N VAL A 36 -7.24 -8.82 -17.87
CA VAL A 36 -8.20 -9.51 -16.99
C VAL A 36 -8.50 -8.66 -15.75
N ALA A 37 -7.51 -7.98 -15.18
CA ALA A 37 -7.73 -7.09 -14.05
C ALA A 37 -8.65 -5.91 -14.40
N LEU A 38 -8.49 -5.30 -15.57
CA LEU A 38 -9.37 -4.22 -16.07
C LEU A 38 -10.80 -4.71 -16.28
N GLU A 39 -11.00 -5.88 -16.88
CA GLU A 39 -12.32 -6.49 -17.05
C GLU A 39 -13.00 -6.78 -15.72
N CYS A 40 -12.25 -7.30 -14.75
CA CYS A 40 -12.74 -7.48 -13.38
C CYS A 40 -13.08 -6.14 -12.72
N TRP A 41 -12.33 -5.07 -12.99
CA TRP A 41 -12.57 -3.76 -12.42
C TRP A 41 -13.89 -3.13 -12.88
N ALA A 42 -14.34 -3.47 -14.09
CA ALA A 42 -15.61 -3.02 -14.65
C ALA A 42 -16.83 -3.66 -13.98
N ARG A 43 -16.67 -4.82 -13.31
CA ARG A 43 -17.76 -5.52 -12.62
C ARG A 43 -18.21 -4.77 -11.36
N PRO A 44 -19.52 -4.67 -11.05
CA PRO A 44 -20.00 -3.86 -9.93
C PRO A 44 -19.54 -4.37 -8.57
N GLU A 45 -19.50 -5.69 -8.37
CA GLU A 45 -19.27 -6.29 -7.06
C GLU A 45 -17.79 -6.33 -6.68
N ARG A 46 -17.49 -5.90 -5.45
CA ARG A 46 -16.12 -5.69 -4.94
C ARG A 46 -15.25 -6.94 -5.00
N GLU A 47 -15.85 -8.13 -4.95
CA GLU A 47 -15.16 -9.41 -5.06
C GLU A 47 -14.41 -9.60 -6.38
N PHE A 48 -14.83 -8.95 -7.47
CA PHE A 48 -14.08 -8.97 -8.74
C PHE A 48 -12.79 -8.14 -8.67
N GLN A 49 -12.81 -6.97 -8.04
CA GLN A 49 -11.59 -6.18 -7.80
C GLN A 49 -10.64 -6.92 -6.86
N TYR A 50 -11.16 -7.66 -5.87
CA TYR A 50 -10.34 -8.53 -5.04
C TYR A 50 -9.69 -9.68 -5.83
N PHE A 51 -10.45 -10.30 -6.74
CA PHE A 51 -9.89 -11.31 -7.65
C PHE A 51 -8.78 -10.72 -8.51
N ALA A 52 -8.98 -9.53 -9.08
CA ALA A 52 -7.95 -8.82 -9.84
C ALA A 52 -6.69 -8.55 -9.01
N CYS A 53 -6.83 -8.12 -7.76
CA CYS A 53 -5.70 -7.91 -6.86
C CYS A 53 -4.95 -9.23 -6.58
N ASP A 54 -5.68 -10.32 -6.29
CA ASP A 54 -5.09 -11.65 -6.04
C ASP A 54 -4.37 -12.18 -7.30
N LEU A 55 -4.93 -11.94 -8.50
CA LEU A 55 -4.34 -12.30 -9.79
C LEU A 55 -3.04 -11.53 -10.04
N LEU A 56 -3.09 -10.21 -9.97
CA LEU A 56 -1.93 -9.35 -10.20
C LEU A 56 -0.82 -9.62 -9.18
N ALA A 57 -1.15 -9.83 -7.90
CA ALA A 57 -0.15 -10.16 -6.88
C ALA A 57 0.58 -11.48 -7.18
N ARG A 58 -0.12 -12.47 -7.73
CA ARG A 58 0.49 -13.74 -8.13
C ARG A 58 1.47 -13.58 -9.30
N HIS A 59 1.15 -12.69 -10.24
CA HIS A 59 1.93 -12.44 -11.45
C HIS A 59 2.85 -11.21 -11.34
N ALA A 60 2.95 -10.58 -10.18
CA ALA A 60 3.63 -9.29 -10.04
C ALA A 60 5.11 -9.32 -10.47
N LYS A 61 5.77 -10.47 -10.36
CA LYS A 61 7.17 -10.66 -10.79
C LYS A 61 7.35 -10.71 -12.32
N THR A 62 6.28 -10.90 -13.08
CA THR A 62 6.33 -10.92 -14.56
C THR A 62 5.94 -9.57 -15.16
N LEU A 63 5.49 -8.63 -14.33
CA LEU A 63 5.12 -7.28 -14.75
C LEU A 63 6.35 -6.36 -14.76
N THR A 64 6.44 -5.48 -15.75
CA THR A 64 7.46 -4.44 -15.87
C THR A 64 6.89 -3.08 -15.43
N PRO A 65 7.73 -2.04 -15.27
CA PRO A 65 7.25 -0.67 -15.03
C PRO A 65 6.24 -0.15 -16.08
N ASP A 66 6.17 -0.73 -17.28
CA ASP A 66 5.16 -0.38 -18.29
C ASP A 66 3.73 -0.70 -17.84
N ALA A 67 3.56 -1.52 -16.79
CA ALA A 67 2.27 -1.77 -16.16
C ALA A 67 1.75 -0.60 -15.31
N LEU A 68 2.62 0.34 -14.92
CA LEU A 68 2.28 1.42 -13.99
C LEU A 68 1.09 2.30 -14.44
N PRO A 69 0.93 2.68 -15.73
CA PRO A 69 -0.25 3.39 -16.19
C PRO A 69 -1.55 2.61 -15.92
N THR A 70 -1.57 1.31 -16.22
CA THR A 70 -2.74 0.45 -15.93
C THR A 70 -2.97 0.33 -14.43
N LEU A 71 -1.92 0.12 -13.64
CA LEU A 71 -2.03 0.04 -12.18
C LEU A 71 -2.57 1.35 -11.58
N ARG A 72 -2.14 2.51 -12.10
CA ARG A 72 -2.69 3.82 -11.72
C ARG A 72 -4.17 3.90 -12.03
N THR A 73 -4.61 3.47 -13.22
CA THR A 73 -6.05 3.40 -13.55
C THR A 73 -6.84 2.57 -12.53
N LEU A 74 -6.33 1.39 -12.14
CA LEU A 74 -7.00 0.56 -11.14
C LEU A 74 -7.07 1.29 -9.77
N ILE A 75 -5.96 1.90 -9.35
CA ILE A 75 -5.86 2.65 -8.09
C ILE A 75 -6.90 3.79 -8.05
N THR A 76 -7.13 4.51 -9.15
CA THR A 76 -7.95 5.74 -9.15
C THR A 76 -9.40 5.57 -9.59
N THR A 77 -9.79 4.43 -10.19
CA THR A 77 -11.16 4.27 -10.76
C THR A 77 -12.23 3.92 -9.72
N ARG A 78 -11.90 3.06 -8.75
CA ARG A 78 -12.80 2.67 -7.64
C ARG A 78 -12.02 2.60 -6.34
N PRO A 79 -11.41 3.72 -5.93
CA PRO A 79 -10.40 3.74 -4.90
C PRO A 79 -11.02 3.46 -3.53
N TRP A 80 -10.42 2.53 -2.80
CA TRP A 80 -10.59 2.41 -1.36
C TRP A 80 -9.42 1.60 -0.79
N TRP A 81 -9.17 1.74 0.51
CA TRP A 81 -7.95 1.23 1.14
C TRP A 81 -7.76 -0.28 0.95
N ASP A 82 -8.84 -1.06 0.89
CA ASP A 82 -8.84 -2.52 0.74
C ASP A 82 -8.16 -2.99 -0.56
N THR A 83 -8.40 -2.32 -1.69
CA THR A 83 -7.72 -2.66 -2.96
C THR A 83 -6.44 -1.87 -3.16
N VAL A 84 -6.41 -0.59 -2.77
CA VAL A 84 -5.21 0.25 -2.93
C VAL A 84 -4.04 -0.32 -2.14
N ASP A 85 -4.27 -0.75 -0.89
CA ASP A 85 -3.21 -1.33 -0.05
C ASP A 85 -2.72 -2.68 -0.60
N ALA A 86 -3.64 -3.46 -1.17
CA ALA A 86 -3.32 -4.74 -1.79
C ALA A 86 -2.45 -4.57 -3.04
N LEU A 87 -2.81 -3.62 -3.91
CA LEU A 87 -2.04 -3.27 -5.11
C LEU A 87 -0.69 -2.66 -4.72
N ALA A 88 -0.65 -1.73 -3.77
CA ALA A 88 0.57 -1.06 -3.35
C ALA A 88 1.65 -2.05 -2.87
N ALA A 89 1.30 -2.88 -1.90
CA ALA A 89 2.26 -3.75 -1.24
C ALA A 89 2.62 -5.02 -2.04
N ASN A 90 1.67 -5.55 -2.82
CA ASN A 90 1.82 -6.86 -3.46
C ASN A 90 1.95 -6.81 -4.98
N VAL A 91 1.73 -5.66 -5.63
CA VAL A 91 1.83 -5.51 -7.08
C VAL A 91 2.81 -4.40 -7.46
N VAL A 92 2.52 -3.15 -7.08
CA VAL A 92 3.38 -1.99 -7.38
C VAL A 92 4.74 -2.16 -6.73
N GLY A 93 4.80 -2.55 -5.46
CA GLY A 93 6.05 -2.84 -4.75
C GLY A 93 6.97 -3.80 -5.51
N PRO A 94 6.54 -5.00 -5.91
CA PRO A 94 7.33 -5.87 -6.79
C PRO A 94 7.71 -5.26 -8.15
N VAL A 95 6.78 -4.57 -8.83
CA VAL A 95 7.00 -3.98 -10.17
C VAL A 95 8.13 -2.94 -10.15
N VAL A 96 8.16 -2.07 -9.14
CA VAL A 96 9.15 -0.98 -9.02
C VAL A 96 10.39 -1.39 -8.22
N ARG A 97 10.57 -2.69 -7.96
CA ARG A 97 11.65 -3.15 -7.08
C ARG A 97 13.04 -2.90 -7.65
N ALA A 98 13.19 -3.01 -8.97
CA ALA A 98 14.45 -2.77 -9.67
C ALA A 98 14.76 -1.27 -9.83
N ASP A 99 13.72 -0.46 -10.08
CA ASP A 99 13.81 0.99 -10.14
C ASP A 99 12.58 1.61 -9.46
N ARG A 100 12.84 2.31 -8.34
CA ARG A 100 11.81 2.92 -7.50
C ARG A 100 11.44 4.33 -7.95
N THR A 101 12.22 4.94 -8.84
CA THR A 101 12.07 6.33 -9.29
C THR A 101 10.63 6.73 -9.64
N PRO A 102 9.80 5.88 -10.26
CA PRO A 102 8.39 6.24 -10.50
C PRO A 102 7.60 6.61 -9.23
N MET A 103 7.97 6.09 -8.07
CA MET A 103 7.34 6.43 -6.79
C MET A 103 7.65 7.85 -6.32
N ASP A 104 8.74 8.47 -6.80
CA ASP A 104 9.04 9.89 -6.50
C ASP A 104 8.04 10.81 -7.21
N ALA A 105 7.55 10.41 -8.39
CA ALA A 105 6.46 11.11 -9.04
C ALA A 105 5.13 10.85 -8.33
N TRP A 106 4.84 9.60 -7.96
CA TRP A 106 3.56 9.24 -7.33
C TRP A 106 3.38 9.83 -5.93
N VAL A 107 4.46 10.02 -5.16
CA VAL A 107 4.39 10.71 -3.87
C VAL A 107 4.13 12.22 -4.03
N ALA A 108 4.26 12.77 -5.23
CA ALA A 108 3.94 14.16 -5.54
C ALA A 108 2.60 14.34 -6.27
N ASP A 109 1.86 13.26 -6.52
CA ASP A 109 0.56 13.27 -7.20
C ASP A 109 -0.51 14.01 -6.35
N GLU A 110 -1.53 14.54 -7.04
CA GLU A 110 -2.68 15.20 -6.41
C GLU A 110 -3.69 14.16 -5.87
N ASP A 111 -3.72 12.96 -6.44
CA ASP A 111 -4.58 11.87 -5.98
C ASP A 111 -3.98 11.17 -4.75
N LEU A 112 -4.67 11.30 -3.60
CA LEU A 112 -4.21 10.74 -2.33
C LEU A 112 -4.09 9.20 -2.32
N TRP A 113 -4.79 8.48 -3.20
CA TRP A 113 -4.64 7.03 -3.31
C TRP A 113 -3.37 6.64 -4.07
N VAL A 114 -2.94 7.46 -5.03
CA VAL A 114 -1.64 7.32 -5.69
C VAL A 114 -0.52 7.63 -4.70
N VAL A 115 -0.66 8.70 -3.92
CA VAL A 115 0.28 9.07 -2.84
C VAL A 115 0.36 7.96 -1.79
N ARG A 116 -0.77 7.43 -1.34
CA ARG A 116 -0.84 6.30 -0.40
C ARG A 116 -0.10 5.09 -0.94
N THR A 117 -0.24 4.81 -2.23
CA THR A 117 0.48 3.73 -2.89
C THR A 117 1.99 3.94 -2.83
N ALA A 118 2.47 5.14 -3.13
CA ALA A 118 3.89 5.48 -3.03
C ALA A 118 4.44 5.32 -1.61
N ILE A 119 3.68 5.69 -0.57
CA ILE A 119 4.09 5.51 0.83
C ILE A 119 4.16 4.01 1.21
N LEU A 120 3.23 3.18 0.70
CA LEU A 120 3.07 1.79 1.11
C LEU A 120 3.81 0.76 0.23
N HIS A 121 4.39 1.13 -0.91
CA HIS A 121 4.97 0.17 -1.86
C HIS A 121 6.08 -0.70 -1.25
N GLN A 122 6.81 -0.20 -0.25
CA GLN A 122 7.92 -0.91 0.41
C GLN A 122 7.49 -1.83 1.57
N LEU A 123 6.20 -1.96 1.88
CA LEU A 123 5.71 -2.71 3.07
C LEU A 123 6.22 -4.17 3.14
N ARG A 124 6.63 -4.77 2.02
CA ARG A 124 7.10 -6.18 1.96
C ARG A 124 8.61 -6.31 1.77
N TYR A 125 9.36 -5.21 1.79
CA TYR A 125 10.79 -5.22 1.46
C TYR A 125 11.70 -5.67 2.61
N ARG A 126 11.30 -5.48 3.88
CA ARG A 126 12.10 -5.83 5.07
C ARG A 126 13.49 -5.17 5.01
N ALA A 127 14.57 -5.95 5.07
CA ALA A 127 15.94 -5.46 4.94
C ALA A 127 16.26 -4.78 3.60
N ALA A 128 15.43 -4.99 2.56
CA ALA A 128 15.59 -4.33 1.26
C ALA A 128 14.86 -2.97 1.17
N THR A 129 14.20 -2.53 2.25
CA THR A 129 13.56 -1.21 2.30
C THR A 129 14.63 -0.13 2.12
N ASP A 130 14.31 0.88 1.34
CA ASP A 130 15.05 2.13 1.26
C ASP A 130 14.51 3.08 2.35
N PRO A 131 15.19 3.21 3.50
CA PRO A 131 14.72 4.06 4.59
C PRO A 131 14.76 5.54 4.23
N GLN A 132 15.72 5.98 3.42
CA GLN A 132 15.83 7.39 3.03
C GLN A 132 14.58 7.81 2.24
N ARG A 133 14.20 7.00 1.24
CA ARG A 133 12.98 7.23 0.45
C ARG A 133 11.72 7.13 1.32
N LEU A 134 11.63 6.13 2.20
CA LEU A 134 10.51 5.99 3.13
C LEU A 134 10.32 7.23 4.01
N PHE A 135 11.38 7.69 4.66
CA PHE A 135 11.34 8.84 5.55
C PHE A 135 11.06 10.14 4.79
N ALA A 136 11.65 10.33 3.61
CA ALA A 136 11.36 11.48 2.75
C ALA A 136 9.87 11.55 2.37
N TYR A 137 9.26 10.42 2.00
CA TYR A 137 7.85 10.36 1.62
C TYR A 137 6.94 10.67 2.80
N CYS A 138 7.27 10.14 3.98
CA CYS A 138 6.55 10.42 5.21
C CYS A 138 6.66 11.90 5.60
N THR A 139 7.86 12.49 5.48
CA THR A 139 8.09 13.91 5.79
C THR A 139 7.34 14.82 4.84
N ARG A 140 7.27 14.50 3.54
CA ARG A 140 6.50 15.29 2.56
C ARG A 140 5.03 15.46 2.95
N TRP A 141 4.41 14.39 3.45
CA TRP A 141 2.97 14.36 3.76
C TRP A 141 2.65 14.47 5.25
N ARG A 142 3.62 14.81 6.10
CA ARG A 142 3.47 14.82 7.57
C ARG A 142 2.35 15.73 8.10
N HIS A 143 2.07 16.83 7.39
CA HIS A 143 1.04 17.81 7.75
C HIS A 143 -0.33 17.52 7.14
N GLU A 144 -0.42 16.53 6.24
CA GLU A 144 -1.69 16.17 5.61
C GLU A 144 -2.72 15.78 6.67
N GLN A 145 -3.97 16.19 6.46
CA GLN A 145 -5.08 15.96 7.37
C GLN A 145 -5.89 14.72 7.04
N ASP A 146 -5.82 14.24 5.79
CA ASP A 146 -6.48 13.02 5.37
C ASP A 146 -6.14 11.82 6.26
N PHE A 147 -7.18 11.10 6.67
CA PHE A 147 -7.09 9.97 7.57
C PHE A 147 -6.26 8.83 6.97
N PHE A 148 -6.45 8.53 5.68
CA PHE A 148 -5.76 7.42 5.02
C PHE A 148 -4.28 7.75 4.82
N ILE A 149 -3.91 8.98 4.47
CA ILE A 149 -2.49 9.36 4.39
C ILE A 149 -1.81 9.25 5.77
N ARG A 150 -2.41 9.78 6.83
CA ARG A 150 -1.87 9.66 8.19
C ARG A 150 -1.69 8.20 8.63
N LYS A 151 -2.65 7.33 8.29
CA LYS A 151 -2.55 5.87 8.52
C LYS A 151 -1.47 5.23 7.66
N ALA A 152 -1.27 5.67 6.43
CA ALA A 152 -0.24 5.14 5.53
C ALA A 152 1.16 5.39 6.10
N ILE A 153 1.44 6.64 6.50
CA ILE A 153 2.70 7.04 7.15
C ILE A 153 2.97 6.18 8.38
N GLY A 154 2.00 6.12 9.30
CA GLY A 154 2.15 5.35 10.53
C GLY A 154 2.37 3.85 10.28
N TRP A 155 1.67 3.28 9.30
CA TRP A 155 1.82 1.86 8.96
C TRP A 155 3.16 1.57 8.28
N ALA A 156 3.59 2.39 7.33
CA ALA A 156 4.89 2.22 6.66
C ALA A 156 6.04 2.25 7.67
N LEU A 157 6.03 3.23 8.58
CA LEU A 157 6.99 3.33 9.69
C LEU A 157 6.90 2.12 10.63
N ARG A 158 5.71 1.71 11.05
CA ARG A 158 5.53 0.53 11.92
C ARG A 158 6.05 -0.76 11.27
N GLU A 159 5.85 -0.91 9.97
CA GLU A 159 6.33 -2.09 9.26
C GLU A 159 7.87 -2.08 9.17
N TYR A 160 8.46 -0.93 8.88
CA TYR A 160 9.91 -0.79 8.86
C TYR A 160 10.55 -0.95 10.25
N ALA A 161 9.84 -0.57 11.33
CA ALA A 161 10.29 -0.76 12.70
C ALA A 161 10.53 -2.23 13.08
N LYS A 162 9.95 -3.20 12.36
CA LYS A 162 10.27 -4.63 12.53
C LYS A 162 11.68 -4.99 12.04
N THR A 163 12.27 -4.14 11.21
CA THR A 163 13.62 -4.28 10.65
C THR A 163 14.60 -3.38 11.41
N ASP A 164 14.27 -2.08 11.54
CA ASP A 164 15.10 -1.11 12.26
C ASP A 164 14.23 -0.24 13.20
N PRO A 165 13.98 -0.70 14.43
CA PRO A 165 13.18 0.05 15.40
C PRO A 165 13.87 1.34 15.85
N ALA A 166 15.20 1.37 15.90
CA ALA A 166 15.96 2.53 16.36
C ALA A 166 15.86 3.70 15.37
N ALA A 167 15.98 3.42 14.07
CA ALA A 167 15.79 4.43 13.03
C ALA A 167 14.38 5.03 13.06
N VAL A 168 13.35 4.21 13.28
CA VAL A 168 11.96 4.69 13.37
C VAL A 168 11.74 5.56 14.61
N ARG A 169 12.28 5.19 15.78
CA ARG A 169 12.21 6.06 16.98
C ARG A 169 12.86 7.41 16.73
N ARG A 170 14.08 7.41 16.18
CA ARG A 170 14.81 8.64 15.87
C ARG A 170 14.01 9.52 14.90
N TYR A 171 13.54 8.95 13.79
CA TYR A 171 12.69 9.67 12.84
C TYR A 171 11.46 10.31 13.51
N VAL A 172 10.75 9.57 14.36
CA VAL A 172 9.55 10.05 15.04
C VAL A 172 9.86 11.09 16.13
N ALA A 173 11.03 11.01 16.77
CA ALA A 173 11.50 12.02 17.72
C ALA A 173 11.88 13.33 17.01
N ASP A 174 12.56 13.23 15.87
CA ASP A 174 13.02 14.37 15.06
C ASP A 174 11.86 15.10 14.35
N HIS A 175 10.68 14.47 14.26
CA HIS A 175 9.47 15.04 13.65
C HIS A 175 8.34 15.18 14.68
N PRO A 176 8.44 16.14 15.63
CA PRO A 176 7.39 16.41 16.62
C PRO A 176 6.05 16.81 15.96
N ASP A 177 6.11 17.30 14.74
CA ASP A 177 5.00 17.76 13.91
C ASP A 177 4.25 16.65 13.16
N LEU A 178 4.70 15.39 13.24
CA LEU A 178 3.90 14.24 12.78
C LEU A 178 2.56 14.21 13.50
N SER A 179 1.50 13.89 12.74
CA SER A 179 0.17 13.72 13.33
C SER A 179 0.20 12.71 14.49
N GLY A 180 -0.58 12.98 15.54
CA GLY A 180 -0.67 12.07 16.70
C GLY A 180 -1.11 10.66 16.31
N LEU A 181 -1.91 10.52 15.24
CA LEU A 181 -2.29 9.21 14.68
C LEU A 181 -1.10 8.48 14.08
N SER A 182 -0.34 9.14 13.20
CA SER A 182 0.85 8.55 12.56
C SER A 182 1.89 8.14 13.59
N ARG A 183 2.14 8.99 14.60
CA ARG A 183 3.04 8.69 15.73
C ARG A 183 2.62 7.43 16.50
N ARG A 184 1.36 7.37 16.93
CA ARG A 184 0.83 6.21 17.68
C ARG A 184 0.90 4.92 16.87
N GLU A 185 0.58 4.98 15.57
CA GLU A 185 0.67 3.82 14.70
C GLU A 185 2.12 3.35 14.51
N ALA A 186 3.05 4.27 14.25
CA ALA A 186 4.47 3.99 14.01
C ALA A 186 5.12 3.29 15.22
N LEU A 187 4.83 3.77 16.43
CA LEU A 187 5.48 3.31 17.67
C LEU A 187 4.79 2.11 18.34
N LYS A 188 3.64 1.65 17.81
CA LYS A 188 2.74 0.67 18.46
C LYS A 188 3.44 -0.58 19.01
N ASN A 189 4.46 -1.08 18.32
CA ASN A 189 5.14 -2.34 18.66
C ASN A 189 6.52 -2.14 19.29
N ILE A 190 6.98 -0.89 19.41
CA ILE A 190 8.34 -0.58 19.89
C ILE A 190 8.31 0.33 21.13
N GLY A 191 7.23 1.05 21.43
CA GLY A 191 7.16 1.96 22.58
C GLY A 191 7.74 3.35 22.28
N GLY A 192 7.55 4.29 23.22
CA GLY A 192 7.71 5.73 22.99
C GLY A 192 9.12 6.30 23.06
N ASP A 193 10.01 5.73 23.88
CA ASP A 193 11.28 6.42 24.19
C ASP A 193 12.47 5.78 23.46
N PRO A 194 13.25 6.56 22.69
CA PRO A 194 14.65 6.23 22.48
C PRO A 194 15.40 6.47 23.80
N ALA A 195 16.20 5.50 24.24
CA ALA A 195 17.17 5.75 25.29
C ALA A 195 18.07 6.94 24.86
N PRO A 196 18.44 7.85 25.78
CA PRO A 196 19.36 8.94 25.44
C PRO A 196 20.65 8.36 24.84
N ALA A 197 21.15 8.99 23.79
CA ALA A 197 22.41 8.59 23.16
C ALA A 197 23.54 8.60 24.21
N PRO A 198 24.49 7.65 24.19
CA PRO A 198 25.66 7.73 25.04
C PRO A 198 26.44 9.00 24.68
N ALA A 199 26.78 9.77 25.71
CA ALA A 199 27.64 10.96 25.64
C ALA A 199 29.05 10.61 25.15
#